data_AF-A0A2V7BXM9-F1
#
_entry.id   AF-A0A2V7BXM9-F1
#
_cell.length_a   1.000
_cell.length_b   1.000
_cell.length_c   1.000
_cell.angle_alpha   90.00
_cell.angle_beta   90.00
_cell.angle_gamma   90.00
#
_symmetry.space_group_name_H-M   'P 1'
#
loop_
_entity.id
_entity.type
_entity.pdbx_description
1 polymer ?
#
loop_
_entity_poly.entity_id
_entity_poly.type
_entity_poly.pdbx_seq_one_letter_code
_entity_poly.pdbx_strand_id
1 'polypeptide(L)'
;MVKVLEEGKGAGPSPEWQTLGSVTRLDCHNPLCQRGGVDLHHTLREMVATRRAELETVKMCGGIEGGGSSAAPRHCLNRFAFRISLAYKAEGDP
;
A
#
# COMPACT_ATOMS: atom_id res chain seq x y z
N MET A 1 -4.87 -9.29 -8.03
CA MET A 1 -5.07 -7.90 -8.45
C MET A 1 -5.05 -7.01 -7.22
N VAL A 2 -4.41 -5.84 -7.28
CA VAL A 2 -4.43 -4.87 -6.18
C VAL A 2 -5.03 -3.56 -6.69
N LYS A 3 -6.08 -3.07 -6.05
CA LYS A 3 -6.59 -1.71 -6.27
C LYS A 3 -6.12 -0.82 -5.13
N VAL A 4 -5.62 0.37 -5.43
CA VAL A 4 -5.06 1.28 -4.43
C VAL A 4 -5.52 2.71 -4.66
N LEU A 5 -5.75 3.43 -3.58
CA LEU A 5 -5.98 4.86 -3.53
C LEU A 5 -5.01 5.45 -2.49
N GLU A 6 -4.16 6.38 -2.90
CA GLU A 6 -3.32 7.16 -1.99
C GLU A 6 -3.97 8.51 -1.71
N GLU A 7 -4.04 8.90 -0.44
CA GLU A 7 -4.51 10.21 -0.01
C GLU A 7 -3.39 10.92 0.74
N GLY A 8 -3.20 12.21 0.43
CA GLY A 8 -2.23 13.06 1.11
C GLY A 8 -1.35 13.84 0.15
N LYS A 9 -0.17 14.24 0.63
CA LYS A 9 0.73 15.11 -0.11
C LYS A 9 1.32 14.36 -1.31
N GLY A 10 1.25 14.95 -2.50
CA GLY A 10 1.77 14.33 -3.73
C GLY A 10 0.78 13.43 -4.47
N ALA A 11 -0.37 13.09 -3.90
CA ALA A 11 -1.38 12.24 -4.54
C ALA A 11 -2.26 12.97 -5.59
N GLY A 12 -2.10 14.29 -5.74
CA GLY A 12 -2.92 15.12 -6.61
C GLY A 12 -4.23 15.61 -5.96
N PRO A 13 -4.99 16.50 -6.63
CA PRO A 13 -6.20 17.11 -6.07
C PRO A 13 -7.44 16.19 -6.09
N SER A 14 -7.41 15.11 -6.86
CA SER A 14 -8.50 14.14 -6.99
C SER A 14 -7.90 12.75 -7.16
N PRO A 15 -7.48 12.10 -6.06
CA PRO A 15 -6.86 10.80 -6.14
C PRO A 15 -7.89 9.77 -6.60
N GLU A 16 -7.48 8.90 -7.52
CA GLU A 16 -8.32 7.86 -8.10
C GLU A 16 -7.78 6.46 -7.77
N TRP A 17 -8.68 5.48 -7.79
CA TRP A 17 -8.32 4.09 -7.62
C TRP A 17 -7.51 3.60 -8.81
N GLN A 18 -6.29 3.15 -8.54
CA GLN A 18 -5.39 2.57 -9.53
C GLN A 18 -5.42 1.05 -9.43
N THR A 19 -5.46 0.36 -10.56
CA THR A 19 -5.34 -1.10 -10.62
C THR A 19 -3.91 -1.49 -10.92
N LEU A 20 -3.28 -2.17 -9.97
CA LEU A 20 -1.94 -2.70 -10.07
C LEU A 20 -1.98 -4.21 -10.30
N GLY A 21 -1.01 -4.68 -11.08
CA GLY A 21 -0.78 -6.10 -11.36
C GLY A 21 -0.16 -6.83 -10.15
N SER A 22 0.93 -7.56 -10.39
CA SER A 22 1.71 -8.18 -9.32
C SER A 22 2.55 -7.12 -8.62
N VAL A 23 2.12 -6.68 -7.45
CA VAL A 23 2.81 -5.66 -6.65
C VAL A 23 2.97 -6.15 -5.21
N THR A 24 4.17 -6.01 -4.67
CA THR A 24 4.50 -6.38 -3.29
C THR A 24 4.75 -5.17 -2.40
N ARG A 25 4.85 -3.98 -2.99
CA ARG A 25 5.09 -2.72 -2.29
C ARG A 25 4.35 -1.58 -2.98
N LEU A 26 3.69 -0.73 -2.20
CA LEU A 26 3.13 0.54 -2.65
C LEU A 26 4.09 1.65 -2.25
N ASP A 27 4.62 2.39 -3.21
CA ASP A 27 5.51 3.52 -2.92
C ASP A 27 4.70 4.77 -2.63
N CYS A 28 5.17 5.54 -1.65
CA CYS A 28 4.52 6.75 -1.17
C CYS A 28 4.92 7.94 -2.02
N HIS A 29 3.95 8.68 -2.55
CA HIS A 29 4.21 9.79 -3.47
C HIS A 29 4.50 11.11 -2.75
N ASN A 30 4.48 11.15 -1.41
CA ASN A 30 4.93 12.33 -0.68
C ASN A 30 6.46 12.52 -0.87
N PRO A 31 6.93 13.56 -1.58
CA PRO A 31 8.35 13.76 -1.85
C PRO A 31 9.17 14.09 -0.60
N LEU A 32 8.51 14.48 0.50
CA LEU A 32 9.16 14.71 1.78
C LEU A 32 9.30 13.44 2.62
N CYS A 33 8.64 12.36 2.23
CA CYS A 33 8.66 11.10 2.94
C CYS A 33 9.86 10.25 2.49
N GLN A 34 10.85 10.10 3.35
CA GLN A 34 11.99 9.24 3.04
C GLN A 34 11.67 7.77 3.30
N ARG A 35 12.00 6.92 2.32
CA ARG A 35 11.76 5.46 2.35
C ARG A 35 10.29 5.10 2.59
N GLY A 36 9.38 5.99 2.18
CA GLY A 36 7.95 5.84 2.40
C GLY A 36 7.32 4.74 1.57
N GLY A 37 6.23 4.19 2.08
CA GLY A 37 5.44 3.18 1.38
C GLY A 37 4.81 2.14 2.30
N VAL A 38 4.12 1.19 1.70
CA VAL A 38 3.45 0.08 2.36
C VAL A 38 3.95 -1.24 1.77
N ASP A 39 4.50 -2.11 2.62
CA ASP A 39 4.84 -3.48 2.23
C ASP A 39 3.58 -4.36 2.27
N LEU A 40 3.26 -4.97 1.13
CA LEU A 40 2.16 -5.91 0.98
C LEU A 40 2.60 -7.37 1.09
N HIS A 41 3.91 -7.68 1.08
CA HIS A 41 4.41 -9.05 1.09
C HIS A 41 3.88 -9.87 2.27
N HIS A 42 3.94 -9.30 3.48
CA HIS A 42 3.42 -9.97 4.68
C HIS A 42 1.90 -10.16 4.60
N THR A 43 1.17 -9.14 4.17
CA THR A 43 -0.28 -9.19 3.99
C THR A 43 -0.68 -10.25 2.95
N LEU A 44 0.03 -10.34 1.84
CA LEU A 44 -0.18 -11.36 0.81
C LEU A 44 0.09 -12.77 1.35
N ARG A 45 1.18 -12.98 2.11
CA ARG A 45 1.45 -14.28 2.76
C ARG A 45 0.32 -14.68 3.71
N GLU A 46 -0.16 -13.76 4.52
CA GLU A 46 -1.25 -14.02 5.47
C GLU A 46 -2.55 -14.38 4.74
N MET A 47 -2.88 -13.63 3.68
CA MET A 47 -4.04 -13.95 2.86
C MET A 47 -3.95 -15.35 2.24
N VAL A 48 -2.78 -15.71 1.70
CA VAL A 48 -2.54 -17.06 1.15
C VAL A 48 -2.65 -18.13 2.23
N ALA A 49 -2.01 -17.93 3.38
CA ALA A 49 -2.02 -18.89 4.49
C ALA A 49 -3.42 -19.15 5.05
N THR A 50 -4.29 -18.13 5.03
CA THR A 50 -5.68 -18.20 5.50
C THR A 50 -6.70 -18.49 4.40
N ARG A 51 -6.24 -18.71 3.16
CA ARG A 51 -7.07 -18.80 1.94
C ARG A 51 -8.08 -17.64 1.80
N ARG A 52 -7.71 -16.45 2.26
CA ARG A 52 -8.51 -15.24 2.11
C ARG A 52 -8.40 -14.74 0.66
N ALA A 53 -9.53 -14.71 -0.05
CA ALA A 53 -9.59 -14.23 -1.43
C ALA A 53 -9.58 -12.70 -1.53
N GLU A 54 -10.31 -12.03 -0.63
CA GLU A 54 -10.49 -10.58 -0.67
C GLU A 54 -10.07 -9.92 0.65
N LEU A 55 -9.34 -8.81 0.54
CA LEU A 55 -8.97 -7.95 1.66
C LEU A 55 -9.15 -6.49 1.28
N GLU A 56 -9.86 -5.74 2.11
CA GLU A 56 -9.95 -4.28 2.04
C GLU A 56 -9.44 -3.69 3.35
N THR A 57 -8.50 -2.76 3.28
CA THR A 57 -7.93 -2.12 4.47
C THR A 57 -7.30 -0.78 4.14
N VAL A 58 -6.95 -0.04 5.20
CA VAL A 58 -6.26 1.25 5.13
C VAL A 58 -4.97 1.16 5.93
N LYS A 59 -3.84 1.56 5.34
CA LYS A 59 -2.56 1.69 6.04
C LYS A 59 -1.98 3.08 5.87
N MET A 60 -1.26 3.54 6.90
CA MET A 60 -0.44 4.74 6.79
C MET A 60 0.78 4.43 5.91
N CYS A 61 1.19 5.41 5.11
CA CYS A 61 2.51 5.42 4.49
C CYS A 61 3.57 5.30 5.60
N GLY A 62 4.42 4.28 5.52
CA GLY A 62 5.58 4.17 6.40
C GLY A 62 6.61 5.25 6.10
N GLY A 63 7.71 5.27 6.84
CA GLY A 63 8.81 6.23 6.62
C GLY A 63 8.74 7.46 7.51
N ILE A 64 9.66 8.38 7.25
CA ILE A 64 9.87 9.59 8.07
C ILE A 64 9.87 10.83 7.15
N GLU A 65 9.10 11.82 7.55
CA GLU A 65 9.05 13.17 6.99
C GLU A 65 9.87 14.12 7.87
N GLY A 66 10.73 14.94 7.25
CA GLY A 66 11.58 15.91 7.95
C GLY A 66 12.88 15.30 8.50
N GLY A 67 13.89 15.21 7.63
CA GLY A 67 15.25 14.77 7.95
C GLY A 67 16.31 15.87 7.78
N GLY A 68 15.92 17.14 7.92
CA GLY A 68 16.84 18.27 7.93
C GLY A 68 17.28 18.63 9.34
N SER A 69 18.48 19.21 9.49
CA SER A 69 19.13 19.59 10.76
C SER A 69 18.27 20.37 11.78
N SER A 70 17.12 20.91 11.38
CA SER A 70 16.27 21.79 12.18
C SER A 70 14.83 21.30 12.40
N ALA A 71 14.42 20.17 11.81
CA ALA A 71 13.07 19.64 11.96
C ALA A 71 13.08 18.27 12.64
N ALA A 72 12.29 18.12 13.70
CA ALA A 72 12.12 16.82 14.34
C ALA A 72 11.51 15.82 13.35
N PRO A 73 12.03 14.58 13.28
CA PRO A 73 11.49 13.55 12.40
C PRO A 73 10.04 13.23 12.78
N ARG A 74 9.16 13.16 11.79
CA ARG A 74 7.75 12.80 11.96
C ARG A 74 7.39 11.64 11.06
N HIS A 75 6.36 10.89 11.43
CA HIS A 75 5.83 9.86 10.55
C HIS A 75 5.16 10.50 9.33
N CYS A 76 5.28 9.85 8.19
CA CYS A 76 4.58 10.27 6.98
C CYS A 76 3.07 10.16 7.19
N LEU A 77 2.34 11.16 6.71
CA LEU A 77 0.91 11.31 6.99
C LEU A 77 0.01 10.79 5.86
N ASN A 78 0.57 10.41 4.71
CA ASN A 78 -0.20 9.85 3.61
C ASN A 78 -0.85 8.52 4.02
N ARG A 79 -2.02 8.26 3.45
CA ARG A 79 -2.81 7.05 3.70
C ARG A 79 -3.02 6.30 2.41
N PHE A 80 -3.05 4.98 2.52
CA PHE A 80 -3.35 4.08 1.42
C PHE A 80 -4.59 3.28 1.78
N ALA A 81 -5.67 3.48 1.03
CA ALA A 81 -6.76 2.53 0.98
C ALA A 81 -6.45 1.51 -0.13
N PHE A 82 -6.51 0.22 0.17
CA PHE A 82 -6.26 -0.80 -0.85
C PHE A 82 -7.18 -2.02 -0.72
N ARG A 83 -7.48 -2.60 -1.88
CA ARG A 83 -8.26 -3.82 -2.04
C ARG A 83 -7.40 -4.85 -2.77
N ILE A 84 -7.22 -6.02 -2.17
CA ILE A 84 -6.45 -7.12 -2.74
C ILE A 84 -7.40 -8.26 -3.03
N SER A 85 -7.36 -8.73 -4.28
CA SER A 85 -8.12 -9.88 -4.77
C SER A 85 -7.15 -10.96 -5.23
N LEU A 86 -7.19 -12.12 -4.58
CA LEU A 86 -6.40 -13.31 -4.91
C LEU A 86 -7.29 -14.35 -5.60
N ALA A 87 -6.87 -14.80 -6.78
CA ALA A 87 -7.47 -15.93 -7.45
C ALA A 87 -6.72 -17.20 -7.05
N TYR A 88 -7.42 -18.14 -6.43
CA TYR A 88 -6.91 -19.49 -6.17
C TYR A 88 -7.42 -20.40 -7.28
N LYS A 89 -6.54 -21.21 -7.87
CA LYS A 89 -7.01 -22.34 -8.67
C LYS A 89 -7.65 -23.34 -7.70
N ALA A 90 -8.84 -23.82 -8.02
CA ALA A 90 -9.40 -24.96 -7.31
C ALA A 90 -8.43 -26.14 -7.51
N GLU A 91 -8.10 -26.87 -6.44
CA GLU A 91 -7.40 -28.14 -6.63
C GLU A 91 -8.34 -29.07 -7.40
N GLY A 92 -7.95 -29.44 -8.62
CA GLY A 92 -8.75 -30.28 -9.52
C GLY A 92 -9.13 -29.66 -10.87
N ASP A 93 -8.60 -28.49 -11.25
CA ASP A 93 -8.68 -28.02 -12.65
C ASP A 93 -7.73 -28.89 -13.53
N PRO A 94 -8.25 -29.67 -14.50
CA PRO A 94 -7.47 -30.63 -15.30
C PRO A 94 -6.43 -30.00 -16.25
#